data_AF-K0IIZ5-F1
#
_entry.id   AF-K0IIZ5-F1
#
_cell.length_a   1.000
_cell.length_b   1.000
_cell.length_c   1.000
_cell.angle_alpha   90.00
_cell.angle_beta   90.00
_cell.angle_gamma   90.00
#
_symmetry.space_group_name_H-M   'P 1'
#
loop_
_entity.id
_entity.type
_entity.pdbx_description
1 polymer ?
#
loop_
_entity_poly.entity_id
_entity_poly.type
_entity_poly.pdbx_seq_one_letter_code
_entity_poly.pdbx_strand_id
1 'polypeptide(L)'
;MKFEFEEFATIEDVFLYLVSVAPYMKQVMPISSYKGYVFSIVPLTPLSGEVLMMIYTKGKLEPGLVEFDVSTKKFRPVSAVERADRNYFIVLTPKVATLADEAIKAMKG
;
A
#
# COMPACT_ATOMS: atom_id res chain seq x y z
N MET A 1 -5.82 20.38 1.00
CA MET A 1 -5.16 19.07 0.77
C MET A 1 -5.63 18.61 -0.59
N LYS A 2 -4.70 18.41 -1.53
CA LYS A 2 -5.02 17.81 -2.84
C LYS A 2 -4.74 16.32 -2.76
N PHE A 3 -5.56 15.52 -3.42
CA PHE A 3 -5.41 14.07 -3.45
C PHE A 3 -5.32 13.62 -4.89
N GLU A 4 -4.32 12.80 -5.18
CA GLU A 4 -4.13 12.16 -6.48
C GLU A 4 -4.26 10.64 -6.31
N PHE A 5 -4.64 9.96 -7.39
CA PHE A 5 -4.84 8.51 -7.39
C PHE A 5 -4.01 7.88 -8.50
N GLU A 6 -3.28 6.81 -8.17
CA GLU A 6 -2.53 6.01 -9.14
C GLU A 6 -3.00 4.55 -9.05
N GLU A 7 -3.63 4.05 -10.13
CA GLU A 7 -4.10 2.67 -10.23
C GLU A 7 -3.03 1.78 -10.86
N PHE A 8 -2.75 0.66 -10.21
CA PHE A 8 -1.92 -0.41 -10.75
C PHE A 8 -2.75 -1.63 -11.12
N ALA A 9 -2.19 -2.46 -12.00
CA ALA A 9 -2.86 -3.66 -12.48
C ALA A 9 -2.89 -4.77 -11.43
N THR A 10 -1.88 -4.84 -10.55
CA THR A 10 -1.69 -5.93 -9.59
C THR A 10 -1.27 -5.44 -8.20
N ILE A 11 -1.46 -6.30 -7.19
CA ILE A 11 -1.00 -6.03 -5.82
C ILE A 11 0.54 -5.98 -5.78
N GLU A 12 1.19 -6.82 -6.56
CA GLU A 12 2.64 -6.86 -6.72
C GLU A 12 3.21 -5.53 -7.23
N ASP A 13 2.52 -4.87 -8.17
CA ASP A 13 2.93 -3.57 -8.67
C ASP A 13 2.79 -2.47 -7.60
N VAL A 14 1.73 -2.51 -6.79
CA VAL A 14 1.58 -1.64 -5.62
C VAL A 14 2.72 -1.85 -4.61
N PHE A 15 3.05 -3.11 -4.30
CA PHE A 15 4.18 -3.42 -3.40
C PHE A 15 5.52 -2.95 -3.97
N LEU A 16 5.74 -3.16 -5.26
CA LEU A 16 6.96 -2.71 -5.93
C LEU A 16 7.10 -1.19 -5.88
N TYR A 17 6.01 -0.45 -6.12
CA TYR A 17 5.97 0.99 -5.98
C TYR A 17 6.38 1.40 -4.56
N LEU A 18 5.71 0.85 -3.54
CA LEU A 18 5.93 1.22 -2.15
C LEU A 18 7.36 0.94 -1.68
N VAL A 19 7.97 -0.18 -2.09
CA VAL A 19 9.38 -0.46 -1.81
C VAL A 19 10.31 0.54 -2.48
N SER A 20 9.98 1.03 -3.68
CA SER A 20 10.84 1.96 -4.43
C SER A 20 10.85 3.39 -3.86
N VAL A 21 9.76 3.80 -3.21
CA VAL A 21 9.62 5.13 -2.61
C VAL A 21 9.83 5.13 -1.09
N ALA A 22 9.93 3.95 -0.47
CA ALA A 22 10.14 3.86 0.97
C ALA A 22 11.52 4.40 1.35
N PRO A 23 11.61 5.28 2.38
CA PRO A 23 12.90 5.56 2.98
C PRO A 23 13.47 4.25 3.52
N TYR A 24 14.76 3.99 3.26
CA TYR A 24 15.52 2.75 3.48
C TYR A 24 15.48 2.19 4.93
N MET A 25 14.73 2.81 5.85
CA MET A 25 14.73 2.58 7.29
C MET A 25 13.52 1.83 7.86
N LYS A 26 12.40 1.68 7.14
CA LYS A 26 11.24 0.92 7.65
C LYS A 26 11.29 -0.53 7.20
N GLN A 27 11.50 -1.45 8.14
CA GLN A 27 11.45 -2.90 7.88
C GLN A 27 10.04 -3.39 7.53
N VAL A 28 8.98 -2.74 8.04
CA VAL A 28 7.58 -3.12 7.80
C VAL A 28 6.78 -1.89 7.42
N MET A 29 6.07 -1.97 6.29
CA MET A 29 5.22 -0.90 5.76
C MET A 29 3.73 -1.23 5.93
N PRO A 30 2.89 -0.27 6.35
CA PRO A 30 1.45 -0.51 6.38
C PRO A 30 0.86 -0.50 4.97
N ILE A 31 -0.10 -1.39 4.73
CA ILE A 31 -0.98 -1.35 3.56
C ILE A 31 -2.42 -1.67 3.99
N SER A 32 -3.40 -1.05 3.36
CA SER A 32 -4.82 -1.26 3.68
C SER A 32 -5.51 -2.13 2.64
N SER A 33 -6.35 -3.05 3.09
CA SER A 33 -7.27 -3.87 2.31
C SER A 33 -8.69 -3.49 2.74
N TYR A 34 -9.44 -2.79 1.89
CA TYR A 34 -10.75 -2.22 2.23
C TYR A 34 -11.64 -2.05 1.01
N LYS A 35 -12.91 -2.48 1.13
CA LYS A 35 -13.96 -2.37 0.09
C LYS A 35 -13.55 -2.90 -1.30
N GLY A 36 -12.73 -3.95 -1.35
CA GLY A 36 -12.25 -4.54 -2.62
C GLY A 36 -11.07 -3.82 -3.26
N TYR A 37 -10.40 -2.95 -2.49
CA TYR A 37 -9.20 -2.25 -2.90
C TYR A 37 -8.06 -2.53 -1.93
N VAL A 38 -6.86 -2.61 -2.49
CA VAL A 38 -5.60 -2.66 -1.73
C VAL A 38 -4.86 -1.35 -2.01
N PHE A 39 -4.51 -0.61 -0.97
CA PHE A 39 -3.92 0.72 -1.14
C PHE A 39 -3.00 1.16 -0.01
N SER A 40 -2.17 2.16 -0.31
CA SER A 40 -1.45 2.96 0.67
C SER A 40 -1.57 4.44 0.31
N ILE A 41 -1.42 5.30 1.32
CA ILE A 41 -1.47 6.75 1.16
C ILE A 41 -0.07 7.27 1.49
N VAL A 42 0.58 7.89 0.49
CA VAL A 42 1.93 8.42 0.61
C VAL A 42 1.92 9.94 0.38
N PRO A 43 2.70 10.73 1.14
CA PRO A 43 2.85 12.15 0.86
C PRO A 43 3.73 12.34 -0.39
N LEU A 44 3.20 13.01 -1.41
CA LEU A 44 3.95 13.38 -2.62
C LEU A 44 5.01 14.45 -2.34
N THR A 45 4.71 15.34 -1.41
CA THR A 45 5.63 16.37 -0.91
C THR A 45 5.96 16.10 0.56
N PRO A 46 7.02 15.31 0.84
CA PRO A 46 7.29 14.82 2.20
C PRO A 46 7.44 15.91 3.27
N LEU A 47 7.87 17.11 2.85
CA LEU A 47 8.13 18.25 3.74
C LEU A 47 6.88 19.11 4.02
N SER A 48 5.89 19.13 3.11
CA SER A 48 4.67 19.95 3.29
C SER A 48 3.41 19.13 3.55
N GLY A 49 3.37 17.86 3.12
CA GLY A 49 2.18 16.99 3.22
C GLY A 49 0.96 17.52 2.45
N GLU A 50 1.15 18.51 1.60
CA GLU A 50 0.07 19.26 0.96
C GLU A 50 -0.69 18.43 -0.08
N VAL A 51 0.04 17.52 -0.73
CA VAL A 51 -0.49 16.55 -1.70
C VAL A 51 -0.29 15.14 -1.17
N LEU A 52 -1.40 14.43 -1.00
CA LEU A 52 -1.42 13.00 -0.69
C LEU A 52 -1.69 12.23 -1.98
N MET A 53 -0.99 11.13 -2.17
CA MET A 53 -1.22 10.21 -3.27
C MET A 53 -1.68 8.88 -2.71
N MET A 54 -2.82 8.40 -3.19
CA MET A 54 -3.28 7.06 -2.91
C MET A 54 -2.84 6.15 -4.06
N ILE A 55 -1.93 5.24 -3.74
CA ILE A 55 -1.46 4.17 -4.63
C ILE A 55 -2.34 2.96 -4.40
N TYR A 56 -2.98 2.44 -5.43
CA TYR A 56 -3.96 1.38 -5.24
C TYR A 56 -4.07 0.39 -6.41
N THR A 57 -4.70 -0.74 -6.11
CA THR A 57 -5.23 -1.69 -7.09
C THR A 57 -6.57 -2.22 -6.58
N LYS A 58 -7.39 -2.77 -7.49
CA LYS A 58 -8.51 -3.64 -7.09
C LYS A 58 -7.94 -4.97 -6.58
N GLY A 59 -8.53 -5.50 -5.51
CA GLY A 59 -8.10 -6.74 -4.90
C GLY A 59 -8.46 -6.86 -3.43
N LYS A 60 -8.06 -7.97 -2.83
CA LYS A 60 -8.22 -8.22 -1.39
C LYS A 60 -6.97 -8.90 -0.86
N LEU A 61 -6.48 -8.41 0.27
CA LEU A 61 -5.49 -9.11 1.09
C LEU A 61 -6.12 -9.45 2.44
N GLU A 62 -5.76 -10.61 2.97
CA GLU A 62 -6.11 -10.98 4.33
C GLU A 62 -5.23 -10.20 5.34
N PRO A 63 -5.78 -9.80 6.50
CA PRO A 63 -5.01 -9.12 7.53
C PRO A 63 -3.82 -9.96 8.00
N GLY A 64 -2.70 -9.32 8.26
CA GLY A 64 -1.50 -10.00 8.75
C GLY A 64 -0.22 -9.49 8.12
N LEU A 65 0.87 -10.24 8.31
CA LEU A 65 2.18 -9.90 7.79
C LEU A 65 2.43 -10.61 6.46
N VAL A 66 2.97 -9.88 5.50
CA VAL A 66 3.30 -10.36 4.16
C VAL A 66 4.77 -10.04 3.87
N GLU A 67 5.52 -11.04 3.44
CA GLU A 67 6.87 -10.87 2.89
C GLU A 67 6.75 -10.66 1.38
N PHE A 68 7.47 -9.66 0.84
CA PHE A 68 7.57 -9.37 -0.58
C PHE A 68 9.01 -9.50 -1.07
N ASP A 69 9.19 -10.30 -2.12
CA ASP A 69 10.45 -10.49 -2.82
C ASP A 69 10.46 -9.66 -4.11
N VAL A 70 11.28 -8.60 -4.13
CA VAL A 70 11.44 -7.71 -5.27
C VAL A 70 12.03 -8.44 -6.49
N SER A 71 12.89 -9.43 -6.27
CA SER A 71 13.58 -10.14 -7.37
C SER A 71 12.62 -11.02 -8.17
N THR A 72 11.63 -11.62 -7.52
CA THR A 72 10.63 -12.48 -8.16
C THR A 72 9.30 -11.77 -8.37
N LYS A 73 9.10 -10.58 -7.80
CA LYS A 73 7.83 -9.86 -7.70
C LYS A 73 6.72 -10.77 -7.18
N LYS A 74 6.99 -11.44 -6.06
CA LYS A 74 6.01 -12.32 -5.41
C LYS A 74 5.96 -12.03 -3.92
N PHE A 75 4.79 -12.26 -3.35
CA PHE A 75 4.58 -12.13 -1.92
C PHE A 75 3.95 -13.38 -1.32
N ARG A 76 4.17 -13.57 -0.01
CA ARG A 76 3.57 -14.66 0.76
C ARG A 76 3.22 -14.19 2.17
N PRO A 77 2.16 -14.74 2.79
CA PRO A 77 1.90 -14.50 4.21
C PRO A 77 3.00 -15.14 5.07
N VAL A 78 3.38 -14.47 6.14
CA VAL A 78 4.36 -14.93 7.13
C VAL A 78 3.88 -14.59 8.54
N SER A 79 4.35 -15.32 9.55
CA SER A 79 3.98 -15.04 10.95
C SER A 79 4.91 -14.05 11.65
N ALA A 80 6.11 -13.84 11.11
CA ALA A 80 7.12 -12.95 11.67
C ALA A 80 8.06 -12.44 10.57
N VAL A 81 8.83 -11.39 10.89
CA VAL A 81 9.95 -10.93 10.05
C VAL A 81 11.08 -11.95 10.18
N GLU A 82 11.45 -12.61 9.09
CA GLU A 82 12.43 -13.70 9.07
C GLU A 82 13.83 -13.22 8.66
N ARG A 83 13.88 -12.20 7.81
CA ARG A 83 15.08 -11.73 7.10
C ARG A 83 15.10 -10.22 6.93
N ALA A 84 16.22 -9.58 7.24
CA ALA A 84 16.37 -8.12 7.13
C ALA A 84 16.52 -7.60 5.69
N ASP A 85 16.87 -8.46 4.73
CA ASP A 85 17.04 -8.12 3.31
C ASP A 85 15.75 -8.25 2.49
N ARG A 86 14.63 -8.58 3.14
CA ARG A 86 13.30 -8.68 2.53
C ARG A 86 12.44 -7.50 2.91
N ASN A 87 11.43 -7.24 2.08
CA ASN A 87 10.45 -6.19 2.33
C ASN A 87 9.20 -6.80 2.96
N TYR A 88 8.63 -6.12 3.95
CA TYR A 88 7.44 -6.62 4.63
C TYR A 88 6.33 -5.58 4.63
N PHE A 89 5.12 -6.08 4.49
CA PHE A 89 3.90 -5.31 4.58
C PHE A 89 3.01 -5.84 5.68
N ILE A 90 2.51 -4.95 6.53
CA ILE A 90 1.42 -5.27 7.46
C ILE A 90 0.09 -4.86 6.82
N VAL A 91 -0.73 -5.86 6.52
CA VAL A 91 -2.05 -5.68 5.93
C VAL A 91 -3.05 -5.35 7.02
N LEU A 92 -3.68 -4.19 6.89
CA LEU A 92 -4.73 -3.69 7.78
C LEU A 92 -6.07 -3.71 7.05
N THR A 93 -7.15 -3.94 7.79
CA THR A 93 -8.52 -3.82 7.26
C THR A 93 -9.25 -2.75 8.06
N PRO A 94 -9.12 -1.47 7.69
CA PRO A 94 -9.78 -0.40 8.42
C PRO A 94 -11.30 -0.57 8.35
N LYS A 95 -11.99 -0.22 9.44
CA LYS A 95 -13.46 -0.17 9.46
C LYS A 95 -13.99 1.03 8.67
N VAL A 96 -13.26 2.15 8.73
CA VAL A 96 -13.58 3.42 8.06
C VAL A 96 -12.27 4.00 7.54
N ALA A 97 -12.27 4.50 6.29
CA ALA A 97 -11.14 5.18 5.68
C ALA A 97 -11.65 6.29 4.77
N THR A 98 -11.80 7.50 5.31
CA THR A 98 -12.48 8.62 4.64
C THR A 98 -11.84 9.00 3.30
N LEU A 99 -10.51 9.05 3.23
CA LEU A 99 -9.82 9.36 1.98
C LEU A 99 -10.04 8.28 0.91
N ALA A 100 -10.04 7.01 1.31
CA ALA A 100 -10.34 5.91 0.40
C ALA A 100 -11.82 5.92 -0.03
N ASP A 101 -12.74 6.28 0.86
CA ASP A 101 -14.16 6.42 0.53
C ASP A 101 -14.39 7.53 -0.51
N GLU A 102 -13.71 8.67 -0.38
CA GLU A 102 -13.73 9.75 -1.37
C GLU A 102 -13.13 9.33 -2.71
N ALA A 103 -11.97 8.64 -2.69
CA ALA A 103 -11.32 8.10 -3.88
C ALA A 103 -12.23 7.15 -4.67
N ILE A 104 -12.80 6.18 -3.96
CA ILE A 104 -13.71 5.18 -4.55
C ILE A 104 -14.95 5.83 -5.14
N LYS A 105 -15.44 6.91 -4.53
CA LYS A 105 -16.56 7.68 -5.08
C LYS A 105 -16.16 8.39 -6.37
N ALA A 106 -14.99 9.02 -6.42
CA ALA A 106 -14.51 9.74 -7.60
C ALA A 106 -14.29 8.83 -8.81
N MET A 107 -13.82 7.59 -8.61
CA MET A 107 -13.63 6.60 -9.68
C MET A 107 -14.92 6.06 -10.30
N LYS A 108 -16.06 6.20 -9.60
CA LYS A 108 -17.36 5.64 -10.02
C LYS A 108 -18.25 6.67 -10.72
N GLY A 109 -17.85 7.94 -10.76
CA GLY A 109 -18.56 9.04 -11.42
C GLY A 109 -17.89 9.43 -12.73
#